data_AF-A0A099Z575-F1
#
_entry.id   AF-A0A099Z575-F1
#
_cell.length_a   1.000
_cell.length_b   1.000
_cell.length_c   1.000
_cell.angle_alpha   90.00
_cell.angle_beta   90.00
_cell.angle_gamma   90.00
#
_symmetry.space_group_name_H-M   'P 1'
#
loop_
_entity.id
_entity.type
_entity.pdbx_description
1 polymer ?
#
loop_
_entity_poly.entity_id
_entity_poly.type
_entity_poly.pdbx_seq_one_letter_code
_entity_poly.pdbx_strand_id
1 'polypeptide(L)'
;RHAVCIFYLVLRALDTIEDDMTISLDVKVPMLHEFHSYLYQPEWKYTESKEKDRQVLEDFPTISSEFRSLSKVYQDVISDICHKMGVGMAEFLEKKVDSQNEWDKYCHYVAGLVGIGLSRLFSASELEDPIVGQDTDLANSMGLFLQKTNIIRDYLEDQLEGREFWPREVWSRYAKKLSDLAKPENIDMAVQCLNELITNALHHVPDVLTYLSRLKNQSVFNFCAIPQVMAIATLAACYNNKQVFRGVVKIRKGQAVTLMMDATNIQAVKTIMYQYAEEIYQKIPSADPSCHKTQQIVASIRARSLPRGPLASRHHYSPIYVSCAMLLAALSWQYLTTVSKAAEDLVQTGEN
;
A
#
# COMPACT_ATOMS: atom_id res chain seq x y z
N ARG A 1 17.31 -10.50 2.18
CA ARG A 1 16.92 -9.52 3.25
C ARG A 1 17.71 -8.22 3.16
N HIS A 2 19.04 -8.23 3.32
CA HIS A 2 19.85 -7.00 3.33
C HIS A 2 19.70 -6.14 2.07
N ALA A 3 19.73 -6.75 0.87
CA ALA A 3 19.51 -6.02 -0.38
C ALA A 3 18.20 -5.23 -0.41
N VAL A 4 17.08 -5.84 0.04
CA VAL A 4 15.76 -5.16 0.12
C VAL A 4 15.76 -4.06 1.19
N CYS A 5 16.43 -4.29 2.32
CA CYS A 5 16.57 -3.28 3.38
C CYS A 5 17.31 -2.04 2.88
N ILE A 6 18.47 -2.22 2.24
CA ILE A 6 19.24 -1.12 1.66
C ILE A 6 18.49 -0.46 0.51
N PHE A 7 17.85 -1.24 -0.37
CA PHE A 7 17.04 -0.68 -1.43
C PHE A 7 15.94 0.24 -0.88
N TYR A 8 15.23 -0.19 0.15
CA TYR A 8 14.21 0.63 0.82
C TYR A 8 14.80 1.89 1.45
N LEU A 9 15.93 1.81 2.14
CA LEU A 9 16.56 2.97 2.79
C LEU A 9 17.09 3.99 1.77
N VAL A 10 17.67 3.52 0.67
CA VAL A 10 18.11 4.37 -0.45
C VAL A 10 16.93 5.12 -1.06
N LEU A 11 15.83 4.42 -1.33
CA LEU A 11 14.63 5.06 -1.90
C LEU A 11 13.95 5.98 -0.89
N ARG A 12 13.93 5.63 0.40
CA ARG A 12 13.43 6.53 1.44
C ARG A 12 14.23 7.82 1.49
N ALA A 13 15.55 7.76 1.34
CA ALA A 13 16.38 8.96 1.29
C ALA A 13 16.09 9.81 0.04
N LEU A 14 15.88 9.17 -1.12
CA LEU A 14 15.46 9.85 -2.34
C LEU A 14 14.08 10.54 -2.18
N ASP A 15 13.06 9.82 -1.69
CA ASP A 15 11.72 10.36 -1.41
C ASP A 15 11.80 11.54 -0.42
N THR A 16 12.65 11.45 0.60
CA THR A 16 12.84 12.53 1.59
C THR A 16 13.34 13.82 0.94
N ILE A 17 14.11 13.75 -0.15
CA ILE A 17 14.52 14.93 -0.93
C ILE A 17 13.38 15.44 -1.80
N GLU A 18 12.63 14.53 -2.45
CA GLU A 18 11.47 14.89 -3.27
C GLU A 18 10.43 15.66 -2.45
N ASP A 19 10.04 15.10 -1.31
CA ASP A 19 8.95 15.58 -0.44
C ASP A 19 9.28 16.91 0.28
N ASP A 20 10.56 17.22 0.50
CA ASP A 20 10.96 18.38 1.29
C ASP A 20 10.72 19.70 0.55
N MET A 21 9.58 20.33 0.80
CA MET A 21 9.17 21.59 0.17
C MET A 21 10.04 22.79 0.58
N THR A 22 10.98 22.63 1.51
CA THR A 22 11.92 23.69 1.91
C THR A 22 13.18 23.74 1.05
N ILE A 23 13.46 22.68 0.28
CA ILE A 23 14.58 22.62 -0.67
C ILE A 23 14.15 23.29 -1.97
N SER A 24 14.89 24.32 -2.39
CA SER A 24 14.63 25.01 -3.65
C SER A 24 14.88 24.12 -4.87
N LEU A 25 14.16 24.35 -5.97
CA LEU A 25 14.23 23.48 -7.15
C LEU A 25 15.62 23.44 -7.80
N ASP A 26 16.38 24.53 -7.73
CA ASP A 26 17.76 24.61 -8.23
C ASP A 26 18.74 23.70 -7.49
N VAL A 27 18.43 23.35 -6.23
CA VAL A 27 19.18 22.37 -5.44
C VAL A 27 18.57 20.98 -5.58
N LYS A 28 17.24 20.87 -5.52
CA LYS A 28 16.51 19.60 -5.51
C LYS A 28 16.67 18.83 -6.83
N VAL A 29 16.51 19.49 -7.98
CA VAL A 29 16.53 18.83 -9.29
C VAL A 29 17.89 18.16 -9.59
N PRO A 30 19.05 18.86 -9.45
CA PRO A 30 20.35 18.22 -9.62
C PRO A 30 20.60 17.09 -8.61
N MET A 31 20.17 17.28 -7.36
CA MET A 31 20.34 16.28 -6.31
C MET A 31 19.58 14.99 -6.63
N LEU A 32 18.35 15.07 -7.15
CA LEU A 32 17.57 13.91 -7.57
C LEU A 32 18.22 13.18 -8.76
N HIS A 33 18.68 13.91 -9.79
CA HIS A 33 19.35 13.31 -10.95
C HIS A 33 20.62 12.54 -10.56
N GLU A 34 21.44 13.15 -9.69
CA GLU A 34 22.74 12.62 -9.30
C GLU A 34 22.69 11.70 -8.07
N PHE A 35 21.51 11.48 -7.46
CA PHE A 35 21.40 10.74 -6.20
C PHE A 35 22.00 9.32 -6.28
N HIS A 36 21.82 8.65 -7.42
CA HIS A 36 22.38 7.33 -7.68
C HIS A 36 23.92 7.30 -7.62
N SER A 37 24.60 8.43 -7.90
CA SER A 37 26.05 8.56 -7.84
C SER A 37 26.54 8.67 -6.39
N TYR A 38 25.73 9.24 -5.50
CA TYR A 38 26.05 9.41 -4.07
C TYR A 38 26.15 8.08 -3.34
N LEU A 39 25.54 7.01 -3.87
CA LEU A 39 25.74 5.64 -3.40
C LEU A 39 27.22 5.21 -3.41
N TYR A 40 28.02 5.80 -4.29
CA TYR A 40 29.45 5.54 -4.44
C TYR A 40 30.36 6.59 -3.78
N GLN A 41 29.78 7.60 -3.11
CA GLN A 41 30.51 8.67 -2.43
C GLN A 41 30.44 8.45 -0.91
N PRO A 42 31.51 7.94 -0.26
CA PRO A 42 31.43 7.49 1.13
C PRO A 42 31.01 8.56 2.16
N GLU A 43 31.36 9.81 1.90
CA GLU A 43 31.13 10.92 2.82
C GLU A 43 29.87 11.74 2.50
N TRP A 44 29.14 11.39 1.43
CA TRP A 44 27.96 12.16 1.03
C TRP A 44 26.85 12.03 2.07
N LYS A 45 26.30 13.18 2.46
CA LYS A 45 25.15 13.32 3.36
C LYS A 45 24.46 14.66 3.10
N TYR A 46 23.22 14.78 3.57
CA TYR A 46 22.47 16.03 3.50
C TYR A 46 21.81 16.35 4.85
N THR A 47 22.14 17.49 5.42
CA THR A 47 21.77 17.86 6.81
C THR A 47 20.77 19.01 6.89
N GLU A 48 20.32 19.54 5.75
CA GLU A 48 19.45 20.73 5.73
C GLU A 48 17.96 20.38 5.75
N SER A 49 17.61 19.13 5.43
CA SER A 49 16.22 18.66 5.34
C SER A 49 15.43 18.89 6.63
N LYS A 50 14.15 19.25 6.47
CA LYS A 50 13.18 19.45 7.56
C LYS A 50 12.19 18.30 7.70
N GLU A 51 12.30 17.29 6.85
CA GLU A 51 11.43 16.13 6.87
C GLU A 51 11.62 15.26 8.12
N LYS A 52 10.57 14.49 8.43
CA LYS A 52 10.55 13.57 9.58
C LYS A 52 11.62 12.48 9.48
N ASP A 53 11.90 12.04 8.25
CA ASP A 53 12.79 10.91 7.96
C ASP A 53 14.23 11.36 7.63
N ARG A 54 14.57 12.65 7.80
CA ARG A 54 15.89 13.25 7.45
C ARG A 54 17.12 12.51 8.00
N GLN A 55 16.99 11.68 9.03
CA GLN A 55 18.06 10.83 9.54
C GLN A 55 18.69 9.95 8.45
N VAL A 56 17.90 9.46 7.48
CA VAL A 56 18.45 8.66 6.37
C VAL A 56 19.33 9.48 5.42
N LEU A 57 19.19 10.80 5.42
CA LEU A 57 20.04 11.72 4.66
C LEU A 57 21.25 12.18 5.48
N GLU A 58 21.05 12.47 6.77
CA GLU A 58 22.10 12.92 7.69
C GLU A 58 23.16 11.83 7.93
N ASP A 59 22.73 10.57 8.01
CA ASP A 59 23.57 9.37 8.17
C ASP A 59 23.56 8.48 6.90
N PHE A 60 23.41 9.09 5.72
CA PHE A 60 23.54 8.38 4.45
C PHE A 60 24.90 7.67 4.24
N PRO A 61 26.04 8.12 4.80
CA PRO A 61 27.30 7.39 4.77
C PRO A 61 27.18 5.93 5.24
N THR A 62 26.39 5.69 6.29
CA THR A 62 26.13 4.33 6.81
C THR A 62 25.35 3.49 5.80
N ILE A 63 24.29 4.05 5.21
CA ILE A 63 23.47 3.37 4.19
C ILE A 63 24.30 3.06 2.94
N SER A 64 25.07 4.03 2.46
CA SER A 64 25.89 3.89 1.25
C SER A 64 27.06 2.91 1.46
N SER A 65 27.61 2.83 2.68
CA SER A 65 28.62 1.82 3.04
C SER A 65 28.05 0.41 2.93
N GLU A 66 26.88 0.17 3.50
CA GLU A 66 26.20 -1.14 3.39
C GLU A 66 25.73 -1.44 1.97
N PHE A 67 25.35 -0.44 1.19
CA PHE A 67 25.10 -0.62 -0.24
C PHE A 67 26.34 -1.14 -0.98
N ARG A 68 27.51 -0.53 -0.74
CA ARG A 68 28.77 -0.93 -1.38
C ARG A 68 29.27 -2.31 -0.93
N SER A 69 28.76 -2.84 0.20
CA SER A 69 29.07 -4.19 0.69
C SER A 69 28.22 -5.29 0.02
N LEU A 70 27.11 -4.92 -0.65
CA LEU A 70 26.27 -5.87 -1.40
C LEU A 70 27.00 -6.44 -2.61
N SER A 71 26.57 -7.59 -3.12
CA SER A 71 27.07 -8.10 -4.39
C SER A 71 26.73 -7.16 -5.55
N LYS A 72 27.59 -7.14 -6.57
CA LYS A 72 27.50 -6.21 -7.70
C LYS A 72 26.13 -6.25 -8.40
N VAL A 73 25.55 -7.43 -8.57
CA VAL A 73 24.21 -7.59 -9.20
C VAL A 73 23.11 -6.83 -8.44
N TYR A 74 23.15 -6.77 -7.11
CA TYR A 74 22.17 -6.00 -6.34
C TYR A 74 22.46 -4.50 -6.38
N GLN A 75 23.75 -4.11 -6.33
CA GLN A 75 24.15 -2.72 -6.47
C GLN A 75 23.66 -2.12 -7.79
N ASP A 76 23.82 -2.86 -8.89
CA ASP A 76 23.44 -2.42 -10.23
C ASP A 76 21.93 -2.22 -10.36
N VAL A 77 21.12 -3.10 -9.76
CA VAL A 77 19.65 -2.95 -9.73
C VAL A 77 19.26 -1.71 -8.94
N ILE A 78 19.80 -1.55 -7.72
CA ILE A 78 19.45 -0.43 -6.84
C ILE A 78 19.85 0.91 -7.46
N SER A 79 21.07 1.01 -8.01
CA SER A 79 21.58 2.24 -8.64
C SER A 79 20.79 2.59 -9.90
N ASP A 80 20.49 1.62 -10.78
CA ASP A 80 19.68 1.85 -11.99
C ASP A 80 18.26 2.32 -11.66
N ILE A 81 17.59 1.69 -10.69
CA ILE A 81 16.26 2.12 -10.27
C ILE A 81 16.32 3.50 -9.63
N CYS A 82 17.27 3.73 -8.72
CA CYS A 82 17.44 5.04 -8.08
C CYS A 82 17.65 6.16 -9.10
N HIS A 83 18.47 5.94 -10.13
CA HIS A 83 18.67 6.92 -11.20
C HIS A 83 17.37 7.21 -11.97
N LYS A 84 16.65 6.17 -12.39
CA LYS A 84 15.38 6.32 -13.13
C LYS A 84 14.30 7.01 -12.30
N MET A 85 14.22 6.69 -11.00
CA MET A 85 13.31 7.35 -10.07
C MET A 85 13.65 8.82 -9.91
N GLY A 86 14.93 9.15 -9.68
CA GLY A 86 15.38 10.54 -9.54
C GLY A 86 15.10 11.41 -10.77
N VAL A 87 15.34 10.86 -11.98
CA VAL A 87 14.97 11.53 -13.25
C VAL A 87 13.47 11.77 -13.35
N GLY A 88 12.67 10.77 -12.98
CA GLY A 88 11.21 10.86 -13.02
C GLY A 88 10.62 11.84 -12.02
N MET A 89 11.11 11.82 -10.78
CA MET A 89 10.70 12.77 -9.73
C MET A 89 11.02 14.20 -10.16
N ALA A 90 12.23 14.44 -10.69
CA ALA A 90 12.62 15.75 -11.21
C ALA A 90 11.67 16.25 -12.33
N GLU A 91 11.23 15.38 -13.25
CA GLU A 91 10.26 15.73 -14.29
C GLU A 91 8.94 16.26 -13.69
N PHE A 92 8.45 15.63 -12.62
CA PHE A 92 7.16 15.98 -11.99
C PHE A 92 7.25 17.07 -10.91
N LEU A 93 8.45 17.55 -10.57
CA LEU A 93 8.61 18.77 -9.77
C LEU A 93 8.27 20.03 -10.58
N GLU A 94 8.55 20.03 -11.88
CA GLU A 94 8.29 21.16 -12.77
C GLU A 94 6.91 21.08 -13.44
N LYS A 95 6.19 19.96 -13.23
CA LYS A 95 5.00 19.62 -13.99
C LYS A 95 3.91 18.99 -13.11
N LYS A 96 2.68 19.49 -13.25
CA LYS A 96 1.49 18.87 -12.63
C LYS A 96 0.99 17.67 -13.42
N VAL A 97 0.36 16.73 -12.73
CA VAL A 97 -0.31 15.57 -13.34
C VAL A 97 -1.61 16.03 -14.03
N ASP A 98 -1.61 16.12 -15.36
CA ASP A 98 -2.78 16.57 -16.12
C ASP A 98 -3.64 15.38 -16.56
N SER A 99 -3.06 14.40 -17.26
CA SER A 99 -3.80 13.24 -17.81
C SER A 99 -3.70 11.97 -16.96
N GLN A 100 -4.59 10.99 -17.20
CA GLN A 100 -4.46 9.66 -16.60
C GLN A 100 -3.17 8.94 -17.02
N ASN A 101 -2.70 9.15 -18.25
CA ASN A 101 -1.42 8.61 -18.71
C ASN A 101 -0.24 9.23 -17.96
N GLU A 102 -0.30 10.52 -17.63
CA GLU A 102 0.71 11.16 -16.79
C GLU A 102 0.63 10.70 -15.35
N TRP A 103 -0.56 10.38 -14.86
CA TRP A 103 -0.71 9.78 -13.54
C TRP A 103 -0.10 8.38 -13.48
N ASP A 104 -0.28 7.57 -14.54
CA ASP A 104 0.42 6.29 -14.69
C ASP A 104 1.93 6.48 -14.79
N LYS A 105 2.40 7.49 -15.53
CA LYS A 105 3.83 7.81 -15.66
C LYS A 105 4.45 8.26 -14.33
N TYR A 106 3.76 9.12 -13.57
CA TYR A 106 4.19 9.52 -12.23
C TYR A 106 4.26 8.30 -11.31
N CYS A 107 3.19 7.50 -11.24
CA CYS A 107 3.15 6.28 -10.43
C CYS A 107 4.21 5.25 -10.87
N HIS A 108 4.54 5.19 -12.17
CA HIS A 108 5.64 4.37 -12.67
C HIS A 108 6.96 4.80 -12.04
N TYR A 109 7.27 6.09 -12.04
CA TYR A 109 8.51 6.59 -11.46
C TYR A 109 8.58 6.33 -9.95
N VAL A 110 7.56 6.72 -9.18
CA VAL A 110 7.68 6.68 -7.71
C VAL A 110 7.36 5.32 -7.08
N ALA A 111 6.72 4.40 -7.80
CA ALA A 111 6.33 3.09 -7.25
C ALA A 111 6.46 1.92 -8.22
N GLY A 112 6.17 2.09 -9.50
CA GLY A 112 6.30 1.05 -10.51
C GLY A 112 7.75 0.56 -10.64
N LEU A 113 8.71 1.48 -10.66
CA LEU A 113 10.14 1.19 -10.65
C LEU A 113 10.58 0.46 -9.38
N VAL A 114 9.94 0.72 -8.23
CA VAL A 114 10.18 -0.03 -6.99
C VAL A 114 9.76 -1.49 -7.16
N GLY A 115 8.59 -1.73 -7.75
CA GLY A 115 8.12 -3.08 -8.10
C GLY A 115 9.09 -3.80 -9.05
N ILE A 116 9.54 -3.12 -10.10
CA ILE A 116 10.53 -3.65 -11.06
C ILE A 116 11.87 -3.96 -10.37
N GLY A 117 12.37 -3.06 -9.53
CA GLY A 117 13.59 -3.22 -8.76
C GLY A 117 13.54 -4.44 -7.84
N LEU A 118 12.49 -4.55 -7.03
CA LEU A 118 12.25 -5.70 -6.15
C LEU A 118 12.22 -7.01 -6.96
N SER A 119 11.50 -7.04 -8.07
CA SER A 119 11.37 -8.21 -8.93
C SER A 119 12.72 -8.69 -9.49
N ARG A 120 13.56 -7.73 -9.90
CA ARG A 120 14.95 -7.98 -10.33
C ARG A 120 15.82 -8.49 -9.19
N LEU A 121 15.69 -7.93 -7.97
CA LEU A 121 16.40 -8.42 -6.78
C LEU A 121 16.00 -9.86 -6.43
N PHE A 122 14.72 -10.21 -6.51
CA PHE A 122 14.26 -11.58 -6.24
C PHE A 122 14.83 -12.58 -7.24
N SER A 123 14.79 -12.25 -8.53
CA SER A 123 15.35 -13.10 -9.59
C SER A 123 16.88 -13.22 -9.48
N ALA A 124 17.58 -12.10 -9.21
CA ALA A 124 19.02 -12.08 -9.01
C ALA A 124 19.48 -12.86 -7.76
N SER A 125 18.58 -13.03 -6.78
CA SER A 125 18.83 -13.86 -5.60
C SER A 125 18.61 -15.35 -5.82
N GLU A 126 18.13 -15.75 -7.01
CA GLU A 126 17.76 -17.13 -7.37
C GLU A 126 16.63 -17.72 -6.51
N LEU A 127 15.96 -16.89 -5.70
CA LEU A 127 14.77 -17.28 -4.94
C LEU A 127 13.53 -17.38 -5.83
N GLU A 128 13.52 -16.69 -6.97
CA GLU A 128 12.43 -16.66 -7.92
C GLU A 128 12.94 -16.89 -9.36
N ASP A 129 12.06 -17.37 -10.23
CA ASP A 129 12.40 -17.59 -11.65
C ASP A 129 12.75 -16.26 -12.35
N PRO A 130 13.65 -16.28 -13.36
CA PRO A 130 14.03 -15.08 -14.11
C PRO A 130 12.87 -14.28 -14.70
N ILE A 131 11.75 -14.94 -15.03
CA ILE A 131 10.55 -14.30 -15.59
C ILE A 131 9.96 -13.24 -14.64
N VAL A 132 10.13 -13.40 -13.31
CA VAL A 132 9.66 -12.43 -12.32
C VAL A 132 10.36 -11.09 -12.52
N GLY A 133 11.68 -11.11 -12.73
CA GLY A 133 12.49 -9.91 -12.94
C GLY A 133 12.48 -9.36 -14.38
N GLN A 134 11.94 -10.12 -15.34
CA GLN A 134 11.86 -9.73 -16.76
C GLN A 134 10.52 -9.12 -17.14
N ASP A 135 9.41 -9.58 -16.55
CA ASP A 135 8.07 -9.07 -16.83
C ASP A 135 7.83 -7.75 -16.08
N THR A 136 8.31 -6.67 -16.68
CA THR A 136 8.24 -5.33 -16.08
C THR A 136 6.82 -4.79 -16.02
N ASP A 137 5.89 -5.25 -16.87
CA ASP A 137 4.52 -4.74 -16.90
C ASP A 137 3.73 -5.19 -15.68
N LEU A 138 3.84 -6.46 -15.30
CA LEU A 138 3.25 -6.97 -14.07
C LEU A 138 3.90 -6.36 -12.83
N ALA A 139 5.24 -6.24 -12.81
CA ALA A 139 5.97 -5.64 -11.71
C ALA A 139 5.62 -4.14 -11.54
N ASN A 140 5.43 -3.42 -12.64
CA ASN A 140 4.97 -2.04 -12.65
C ASN A 140 3.56 -1.93 -12.06
N SER A 141 2.64 -2.80 -12.49
CA SER A 141 1.25 -2.82 -12.00
C SER A 141 1.15 -3.06 -10.48
N MET A 142 2.05 -3.88 -9.91
CA MET A 142 2.16 -4.07 -8.47
C MET A 142 2.45 -2.75 -7.73
N GLY A 143 3.32 -1.89 -8.30
CA GLY A 143 3.64 -0.57 -7.74
C GLY A 143 2.52 0.44 -7.95
N LEU A 144 1.97 0.51 -9.17
CA LEU A 144 0.87 1.42 -9.51
C LEU A 144 -0.36 1.19 -8.63
N PHE A 145 -0.72 -0.07 -8.36
CA PHE A 145 -1.86 -0.36 -7.49
C PHE A 145 -1.70 0.21 -6.09
N LEU A 146 -0.51 0.05 -5.48
CA LEU A 146 -0.22 0.59 -4.16
C LEU A 146 -0.21 2.12 -4.16
N GLN A 147 0.47 2.72 -5.14
CA GLN A 147 0.63 4.17 -5.20
C GLN A 147 -0.69 4.88 -5.44
N LYS A 148 -1.49 4.41 -6.39
CA LYS A 148 -2.82 4.97 -6.66
C LYS A 148 -3.72 4.85 -5.43
N THR A 149 -3.64 3.72 -4.72
CA THR A 149 -4.40 3.54 -3.47
C THR A 149 -4.02 4.57 -2.41
N ASN A 150 -2.72 4.84 -2.24
CA ASN A 150 -2.25 5.86 -1.30
C ASN A 150 -2.68 7.26 -1.74
N ILE A 151 -2.43 7.66 -2.99
CA ILE A 151 -2.85 8.97 -3.55
C ILE A 151 -4.36 9.21 -3.39
N ILE A 152 -5.17 8.17 -3.60
CA ILE A 152 -6.62 8.28 -3.42
C ILE A 152 -6.98 8.51 -1.95
N ARG A 153 -6.37 7.75 -1.04
CA ARG A 153 -6.70 7.76 0.38
C ARG A 153 -6.16 9.00 1.12
N ASP A 154 -5.02 9.51 0.69
CA ASP A 154 -4.29 10.61 1.35
C ASP A 154 -4.64 12.01 0.79
N TYR A 155 -5.69 12.11 -0.05
CA TYR A 155 -6.17 13.36 -0.66
C TYR A 155 -6.11 14.58 0.29
N LEU A 156 -6.65 14.47 1.51
CA LEU A 156 -6.73 15.62 2.42
C LEU A 156 -5.36 15.99 3.01
N GLU A 157 -4.51 15.00 3.29
CA GLU A 157 -3.14 15.21 3.79
C GLU A 157 -2.31 15.94 2.71
N ASP A 158 -2.40 15.47 1.47
CA ASP A 158 -1.74 16.11 0.32
C ASP A 158 -2.22 17.55 0.10
N GLN A 159 -3.53 17.80 0.20
CA GLN A 159 -4.07 19.16 0.05
C GLN A 159 -3.56 20.12 1.15
N LEU A 160 -3.41 19.65 2.39
CA LEU A 160 -2.88 20.45 3.49
C LEU A 160 -1.39 20.77 3.30
N GLU A 161 -0.64 19.87 2.68
CA GLU A 161 0.78 20.03 2.36
C GLU A 161 1.02 20.72 1.01
N GLY A 162 -0.05 21.12 0.31
CA GLY A 162 0.02 21.82 -0.98
C GLY A 162 0.38 20.93 -2.17
N ARG A 163 0.22 19.61 -2.03
CA ARG A 163 0.46 18.60 -3.07
C ARG A 163 -0.82 18.25 -3.82
N GLU A 164 -0.72 18.04 -5.13
CA GLU A 164 -1.85 17.73 -6.01
C GLU A 164 -1.49 16.59 -6.97
N PHE A 165 -1.91 15.36 -6.62
CA PHE A 165 -1.58 14.16 -7.42
C PHE A 165 -2.75 13.58 -8.22
N TRP A 166 -3.98 14.01 -7.96
CA TRP A 166 -5.13 13.54 -8.73
C TRP A 166 -5.08 14.12 -10.15
N PRO A 167 -5.29 13.32 -11.21
CA PRO A 167 -5.18 13.80 -12.59
C PRO A 167 -6.26 14.81 -12.93
N ARG A 168 -5.86 15.97 -13.46
CA ARG A 168 -6.77 17.07 -13.83
C ARG A 168 -7.81 16.68 -14.86
N GLU A 169 -7.48 15.85 -15.83
CA GLU A 169 -8.40 15.25 -16.80
C GLU A 169 -9.62 14.62 -16.10
N VAL A 170 -9.41 14.03 -14.90
CA VAL A 170 -10.49 13.43 -14.12
C VAL A 170 -11.19 14.48 -13.26
N TRP A 171 -10.48 15.09 -12.30
CA TRP A 171 -11.14 15.91 -11.28
C TRP A 171 -11.76 17.21 -11.82
N SER A 172 -11.25 17.75 -12.94
CA SER A 172 -11.77 19.00 -13.52
C SER A 172 -13.18 18.86 -14.09
N ARG A 173 -13.67 17.63 -14.31
CA ARG A 173 -15.06 17.34 -14.67
C ARG A 173 -16.01 17.49 -13.48
N TYR A 174 -15.49 17.45 -12.25
CA TYR A 174 -16.26 17.46 -11.01
C TYR A 174 -16.16 18.78 -10.24
N ALA A 175 -15.05 19.49 -10.37
CA ALA A 175 -14.82 20.78 -9.71
C ALA A 175 -13.84 21.68 -10.49
N LYS A 176 -13.80 22.97 -10.14
CA LYS A 176 -12.93 23.96 -10.81
C LYS A 176 -11.48 23.89 -10.35
N LYS A 177 -11.25 23.52 -9.09
CA LYS A 177 -9.94 23.25 -8.49
C LYS A 177 -10.00 21.93 -7.73
N LEU A 178 -8.86 21.24 -7.60
CA LEU A 178 -8.81 20.00 -6.84
C LEU A 178 -9.25 20.21 -5.38
N SER A 179 -8.75 21.26 -4.73
CA SER A 179 -9.13 21.64 -3.36
C SER A 179 -10.62 21.91 -3.14
N ASP A 180 -11.36 22.24 -4.21
CA ASP A 180 -12.80 22.46 -4.10
C ASP A 180 -13.57 21.16 -3.75
N LEU A 181 -12.99 19.98 -3.99
CA LEU A 181 -13.62 18.69 -3.64
C LEU A 181 -13.76 18.49 -2.11
N ALA A 182 -12.94 19.19 -1.31
CA ALA A 182 -13.05 19.15 0.16
C ALA A 182 -14.21 20.01 0.70
N LYS A 183 -14.79 20.90 -0.12
CA LYS A 183 -15.85 21.81 0.31
C LYS A 183 -17.16 21.04 0.54
N PRO A 184 -17.90 21.31 1.65
CA PRO A 184 -19.13 20.59 1.96
C PRO A 184 -20.17 20.57 0.83
N GLU A 185 -20.29 21.67 0.08
CA GLU A 185 -21.20 21.83 -1.05
C GLU A 185 -20.86 20.96 -2.28
N ASN A 186 -19.62 20.49 -2.41
CA ASN A 186 -19.16 19.70 -3.55
C ASN A 186 -19.06 18.19 -3.22
N ILE A 187 -19.47 17.77 -2.03
CA ILE A 187 -19.18 16.43 -1.51
C ILE A 187 -19.69 15.29 -2.40
N ASP A 188 -20.84 15.47 -3.05
CA ASP A 188 -21.40 14.42 -3.92
C ASP A 188 -20.60 14.31 -5.23
N MET A 189 -20.16 15.44 -5.81
CA MET A 189 -19.26 15.45 -6.97
C MET A 189 -17.88 14.89 -6.61
N ALA A 190 -17.38 15.19 -5.41
CA ALA A 190 -16.14 14.65 -4.89
C ALA A 190 -16.17 13.13 -4.78
N VAL A 191 -17.27 12.56 -4.26
CA VAL A 191 -17.45 11.11 -4.18
C VAL A 191 -17.52 10.46 -5.57
N GLN A 192 -18.14 11.09 -6.56
CA GLN A 192 -18.14 10.55 -7.93
C GLN A 192 -16.73 10.55 -8.54
N CYS A 193 -15.95 11.62 -8.34
CA CYS A 193 -14.55 11.67 -8.74
C CYS A 193 -13.71 10.57 -8.05
N LEU A 194 -13.92 10.38 -6.75
CA LEU A 194 -13.27 9.33 -5.96
C LEU A 194 -13.58 7.93 -6.54
N ASN A 195 -14.85 7.65 -6.84
CA ASN A 195 -15.27 6.37 -7.39
C ASN A 195 -14.63 6.09 -8.75
N GLU A 196 -14.46 7.11 -9.59
CA GLU A 196 -13.76 6.97 -10.88
C GLU A 196 -12.28 6.65 -10.69
N LEU A 197 -11.57 7.32 -9.79
CA LEU A 197 -10.16 7.03 -9.51
C LEU A 197 -9.94 5.65 -8.88
N ILE A 198 -10.83 5.23 -7.98
CA ILE A 198 -10.79 3.86 -7.43
C ILE A 198 -11.05 2.86 -8.55
N THR A 199 -12.02 3.11 -9.43
CA THR A 199 -12.28 2.26 -10.60
C THR A 199 -11.03 2.12 -11.47
N ASN A 200 -10.30 3.22 -11.71
CA ASN A 200 -9.02 3.18 -12.42
C ASN A 200 -8.00 2.30 -11.68
N ALA A 201 -7.79 2.50 -10.37
CA ALA A 201 -6.85 1.70 -9.58
C ALA A 201 -7.16 0.19 -9.62
N LEU A 202 -8.45 -0.20 -9.61
CA LEU A 202 -8.88 -1.59 -9.68
C LEU A 202 -8.44 -2.32 -10.96
N HIS A 203 -8.10 -1.60 -12.03
CA HIS A 203 -7.62 -2.22 -13.28
C HIS A 203 -6.27 -2.92 -13.12
N HIS A 204 -5.50 -2.62 -12.07
CA HIS A 204 -4.22 -3.28 -11.77
C HIS A 204 -4.38 -4.62 -11.03
N VAL A 205 -5.54 -4.89 -10.40
CA VAL A 205 -5.76 -6.10 -9.59
C VAL A 205 -5.58 -7.41 -10.39
N PRO A 206 -6.09 -7.53 -11.62
CA PRO A 206 -5.82 -8.69 -12.49
C PRO A 206 -4.33 -9.02 -12.67
N ASP A 207 -3.49 -8.00 -12.80
CA ASP A 207 -2.05 -8.12 -13.02
C ASP A 207 -1.34 -8.42 -11.70
N VAL A 208 -1.76 -7.80 -10.60
CA VAL A 208 -1.33 -8.15 -9.23
C VAL A 208 -1.55 -9.64 -8.95
N LEU A 209 -2.73 -10.17 -9.24
CA LEU A 209 -3.03 -11.60 -9.07
C LEU A 209 -2.15 -12.49 -9.95
N THR A 210 -1.83 -12.03 -11.17
CA THR A 210 -0.97 -12.76 -12.09
C THR A 210 0.47 -12.77 -11.60
N TYR A 211 1.01 -11.63 -11.17
CA TYR A 211 2.35 -11.51 -10.59
C TYR A 211 2.50 -12.41 -9.36
N LEU A 212 1.60 -12.30 -8.38
CA LEU A 212 1.66 -13.08 -7.14
C LEU A 212 1.54 -14.59 -7.38
N SER A 213 0.85 -15.01 -8.45
CA SER A 213 0.74 -16.43 -8.80
C SER A 213 2.03 -17.07 -9.32
N ARG A 214 3.02 -16.25 -9.72
CA ARG A 214 4.33 -16.72 -10.21
C ARG A 214 5.35 -16.91 -9.10
N LEU A 215 5.13 -16.31 -7.93
CA LEU A 215 6.07 -16.35 -6.82
C LEU A 215 6.08 -17.74 -6.17
N LYS A 216 7.27 -18.30 -5.99
CA LYS A 216 7.51 -19.63 -5.43
C LYS A 216 8.05 -19.58 -4.01
N ASN A 217 8.86 -18.56 -3.68
CA ASN A 217 9.45 -18.44 -2.36
C ASN A 217 8.45 -17.84 -1.38
N GLN A 218 8.20 -18.53 -0.26
CA GLN A 218 7.20 -18.12 0.73
C GLN A 218 7.48 -16.73 1.35
N SER A 219 8.75 -16.40 1.58
CA SER A 219 9.11 -15.10 2.17
C SER A 219 8.90 -13.95 1.18
N VAL A 220 9.22 -14.17 -0.10
CA VAL A 220 8.98 -13.23 -1.19
C VAL A 220 7.47 -13.07 -1.42
N PHE A 221 6.72 -14.18 -1.45
CA PHE A 221 5.27 -14.15 -1.55
C PHE A 221 4.63 -13.31 -0.44
N ASN A 222 4.97 -13.56 0.82
CA ASN A 222 4.41 -12.81 1.95
C ASN A 222 4.75 -11.31 1.84
N PHE A 223 6.01 -11.00 1.52
CA PHE A 223 6.47 -9.62 1.35
C PHE A 223 5.70 -8.89 0.24
N CYS A 224 5.44 -9.55 -0.89
CA CYS A 224 4.70 -8.97 -2.01
C CYS A 224 3.18 -8.95 -1.78
N ALA A 225 2.59 -9.97 -1.16
CA ALA A 225 1.15 -10.14 -1.06
C ALA A 225 0.52 -9.22 0.01
N ILE A 226 1.19 -9.05 1.15
CA ILE A 226 0.65 -8.29 2.29
C ILE A 226 0.27 -6.84 1.91
N PRO A 227 1.14 -6.04 1.27
CA PRO A 227 0.79 -4.69 0.84
C PRO A 227 -0.43 -4.66 -0.10
N GLN A 228 -0.53 -5.65 -1.00
CA GLN A 228 -1.58 -5.71 -2.02
C GLN A 228 -2.95 -6.00 -1.39
N VAL A 229 -3.03 -6.92 -0.43
CA VAL A 229 -4.30 -7.18 0.29
C VAL A 229 -4.70 -6.02 1.20
N MET A 230 -3.73 -5.26 1.72
CA MET A 230 -4.00 -4.03 2.47
C MET A 230 -4.53 -2.92 1.55
N ALA A 231 -3.99 -2.81 0.34
CA ALA A 231 -4.43 -1.83 -0.64
C ALA A 231 -5.87 -2.07 -1.10
N ILE A 232 -6.25 -3.31 -1.46
CA ILE A 232 -7.65 -3.59 -1.85
C ILE A 232 -8.63 -3.34 -0.68
N ALA A 233 -8.24 -3.67 0.56
CA ALA A 233 -9.04 -3.40 1.74
C ALA A 233 -9.21 -1.89 1.97
N THR A 234 -8.16 -1.10 1.69
CA THR A 234 -8.19 0.36 1.79
C THR A 234 -9.08 0.96 0.70
N LEU A 235 -8.98 0.50 -0.55
CA LEU A 235 -9.87 0.92 -1.63
C LEU A 235 -11.33 0.61 -1.30
N ALA A 236 -11.62 -0.57 -0.74
CA ALA A 236 -12.97 -0.92 -0.29
C ALA A 236 -13.49 0.00 0.83
N ALA A 237 -12.62 0.42 1.76
CA ALA A 237 -12.96 1.38 2.81
C ALA A 237 -13.17 2.81 2.27
N CYS A 238 -12.44 3.21 1.23
CA CYS A 238 -12.56 4.50 0.57
C CYS A 238 -13.73 4.58 -0.43
N TYR A 239 -14.13 3.46 -1.04
CA TYR A 239 -15.13 3.49 -2.11
C TYR A 239 -16.48 4.05 -1.64
N ASN A 240 -16.99 5.03 -2.39
CA ASN A 240 -18.22 5.76 -2.09
C ASN A 240 -18.26 6.39 -0.67
N ASN A 241 -17.10 6.76 -0.11
CA ASN A 241 -16.98 7.22 1.27
C ASN A 241 -16.62 8.71 1.37
N LYS A 242 -17.55 9.52 1.88
CA LYS A 242 -17.39 10.97 2.11
C LYS A 242 -16.25 11.31 3.08
N GLN A 243 -15.81 10.37 3.92
CA GLN A 243 -14.76 10.61 4.91
C GLN A 243 -13.38 10.83 4.30
N VAL A 244 -13.13 10.39 3.06
CA VAL A 244 -11.87 10.67 2.33
C VAL A 244 -11.63 12.19 2.21
N PHE A 245 -12.69 12.99 2.15
CA PHE A 245 -12.62 14.44 2.01
C PHE A 245 -12.70 15.20 3.34
N ARG A 246 -12.89 14.50 4.46
CA ARG A 246 -13.16 15.11 5.79
C ARG A 246 -12.19 14.67 6.87
N GLY A 247 -11.41 13.63 6.62
CA GLY A 247 -10.47 13.09 7.57
C GLY A 247 -9.71 11.90 6.99
N VAL A 248 -9.25 11.04 7.89
CA VAL A 248 -8.34 9.94 7.56
C VAL A 248 -9.11 8.63 7.51
N VAL A 249 -9.19 8.01 6.34
CA VAL A 249 -9.72 6.65 6.18
C VAL A 249 -8.57 5.66 6.27
N LYS A 250 -8.55 4.84 7.33
CA LYS A 250 -7.54 3.80 7.56
C LYS A 250 -8.21 2.50 7.98
N ILE A 251 -7.70 1.38 7.46
CA ILE A 251 -8.06 0.06 7.97
C ILE A 251 -7.59 -0.07 9.43
N ARG A 252 -8.36 -0.77 10.26
CA ARG A 252 -8.04 -0.92 11.69
C ARG A 252 -6.82 -1.84 11.86
N LYS A 253 -6.00 -1.60 12.89
CA LYS A 253 -4.81 -2.43 13.18
C LYS A 253 -5.15 -3.92 13.30
N GLY A 254 -6.24 -4.28 13.97
CA GLY A 254 -6.69 -5.68 14.06
C GLY A 254 -7.00 -6.32 12.70
N GLN A 255 -7.65 -5.57 11.81
CA GLN A 255 -7.93 -6.01 10.43
C GLN A 255 -6.63 -6.17 9.64
N ALA A 256 -5.69 -5.24 9.77
CA ALA A 256 -4.38 -5.35 9.13
C ALA A 256 -3.63 -6.60 9.59
N VAL A 257 -3.61 -6.89 10.89
CA VAL A 257 -2.99 -8.13 11.44
C VAL A 257 -3.65 -9.38 10.84
N THR A 258 -4.98 -9.44 10.78
CA THR A 258 -5.68 -10.57 10.14
C THR A 258 -5.27 -10.72 8.68
N LEU A 259 -5.20 -9.63 7.91
CA LEU A 259 -4.76 -9.67 6.51
C LEU A 259 -3.33 -10.17 6.37
N MET A 260 -2.42 -9.73 7.25
CA MET A 260 -1.03 -10.18 7.27
C MET A 260 -0.91 -11.68 7.56
N MET A 261 -1.72 -12.20 8.47
CA MET A 261 -1.73 -13.62 8.83
C MET A 261 -2.37 -14.50 7.75
N ASP A 262 -3.39 -14.00 7.06
CA ASP A 262 -4.14 -14.77 6.07
C ASP A 262 -3.48 -14.77 4.68
N ALA A 263 -2.77 -13.70 4.29
CA ALA A 263 -2.19 -13.53 2.95
C ALA A 263 -0.89 -14.33 2.73
N THR A 264 -0.94 -15.63 2.98
CA THR A 264 0.23 -16.54 2.95
C THR A 264 0.25 -17.48 1.74
N ASN A 265 -0.80 -17.50 0.91
CA ASN A 265 -0.78 -18.25 -0.35
C ASN A 265 -1.73 -17.61 -1.37
N ILE A 266 -1.56 -17.96 -2.65
CA ILE A 266 -2.33 -17.35 -3.75
C ILE A 266 -3.84 -17.58 -3.62
N GLN A 267 -4.28 -18.72 -3.09
CA GLN A 267 -5.71 -18.99 -2.93
C GLN A 267 -6.33 -18.13 -1.83
N ALA A 268 -5.61 -17.92 -0.72
CA ALA A 268 -6.03 -16.99 0.33
C ALA A 268 -6.08 -15.55 -0.18
N VAL A 269 -5.06 -15.10 -0.92
CA VAL A 269 -5.04 -13.77 -1.55
C VAL A 269 -6.21 -13.60 -2.52
N LYS A 270 -6.49 -14.57 -3.39
CA LYS A 270 -7.64 -14.53 -4.30
C LYS A 270 -8.97 -14.41 -3.54
N THR A 271 -9.14 -15.17 -2.46
CA THR A 271 -10.34 -15.07 -1.60
C THR A 271 -10.48 -13.68 -1.00
N ILE A 272 -9.39 -13.09 -0.50
CA ILE A 272 -9.39 -11.72 0.06
C ILE A 272 -9.72 -10.68 -1.02
N MET A 273 -9.07 -10.77 -2.18
CA MET A 273 -9.31 -9.87 -3.31
C MET A 273 -10.77 -9.95 -3.80
N TYR A 274 -11.32 -11.16 -3.89
CA TYR A 274 -12.74 -11.38 -4.20
C TYR A 274 -13.64 -10.72 -3.16
N GLN A 275 -13.39 -10.94 -1.86
CA GLN A 275 -14.22 -10.42 -0.78
C GLN A 275 -14.30 -8.89 -0.80
N TYR A 276 -13.17 -8.20 -0.95
CA TYR A 276 -13.17 -6.73 -0.99
C TYR A 276 -13.69 -6.18 -2.32
N ALA A 277 -13.49 -6.87 -3.44
CA ALA A 277 -14.13 -6.51 -4.71
C ALA A 277 -15.66 -6.65 -4.62
N GLU A 278 -16.16 -7.67 -3.91
CA GLU A 278 -17.58 -7.83 -3.61
C GLU A 278 -18.11 -6.70 -2.72
N GLU A 279 -17.36 -6.32 -1.67
CA GLU A 279 -17.72 -5.20 -0.82
C GLU A 279 -17.84 -3.88 -1.63
N ILE A 280 -16.91 -3.63 -2.55
CA ILE A 280 -16.99 -2.49 -3.48
C ILE A 280 -18.25 -2.60 -4.34
N TYR A 281 -18.53 -3.77 -4.92
CA TYR A 281 -19.71 -3.99 -5.75
C TYR A 281 -21.02 -3.64 -5.06
N GLN A 282 -21.17 -4.04 -3.79
CA GLN A 282 -22.37 -3.76 -3.01
C GLN A 282 -22.54 -2.26 -2.66
N LYS A 283 -21.46 -1.47 -2.74
CA LYS A 283 -21.45 -0.03 -2.48
C LYS A 283 -21.70 0.83 -3.72
N ILE A 284 -21.75 0.24 -4.93
CA ILE A 284 -21.89 0.98 -6.20
C ILE A 284 -23.26 1.65 -6.27
N PRO A 285 -23.35 2.99 -6.28
CA PRO A 285 -24.60 3.69 -6.52
C PRO A 285 -25.04 3.52 -7.97
N SER A 286 -26.33 3.24 -8.21
CA SER A 286 -26.87 3.12 -9.58
C SER A 286 -26.73 4.41 -10.39
N ALA A 287 -26.74 5.56 -9.73
CA ALA A 287 -26.59 6.88 -10.33
C ALA A 287 -25.11 7.33 -10.49
N ASP A 288 -24.14 6.54 -10.05
CA ASP A 288 -22.72 6.90 -10.17
C ASP A 288 -22.26 6.87 -11.63
N PRO A 289 -21.56 7.92 -12.14
CA PRO A 289 -21.11 7.97 -13.52
C PRO A 289 -20.17 6.81 -13.94
N SER A 290 -19.44 6.23 -12.97
CA SER A 290 -18.53 5.12 -13.16
C SER A 290 -19.13 3.75 -12.81
N CYS A 291 -20.43 3.69 -12.50
CA CYS A 291 -21.13 2.47 -12.06
C CYS A 291 -20.84 1.27 -12.98
N HIS A 292 -21.12 1.39 -14.29
CA HIS A 292 -20.91 0.31 -15.25
C HIS A 292 -19.43 -0.10 -15.36
N LYS A 293 -18.51 0.87 -15.40
CA LYS A 293 -17.06 0.59 -15.47
C LYS A 293 -16.58 -0.15 -14.22
N THR A 294 -17.06 0.27 -13.05
CA THR A 294 -16.75 -0.38 -11.77
C THR A 294 -17.26 -1.82 -11.76
N GLN A 295 -18.51 -2.05 -12.19
CA GLN A 295 -19.10 -3.38 -12.27
C GLN A 295 -18.30 -4.29 -13.21
N GLN A 296 -17.86 -3.78 -14.37
CA GLN A 296 -17.04 -4.52 -15.32
C GLN A 296 -15.70 -4.95 -14.74
N ILE A 297 -14.95 -4.02 -14.11
CA ILE A 297 -13.64 -4.38 -13.56
C ILE A 297 -13.78 -5.32 -12.35
N VAL A 298 -14.80 -5.16 -11.51
CA VAL A 298 -15.08 -6.10 -10.42
C VAL A 298 -15.41 -7.49 -10.97
N ALA A 299 -16.21 -7.60 -12.03
CA ALA A 299 -16.49 -8.88 -12.67
C ALA A 299 -15.22 -9.57 -13.18
N SER A 300 -14.28 -8.81 -13.76
CA SER A 300 -12.96 -9.32 -14.19
C SER A 300 -12.14 -9.84 -12.99
N ILE A 301 -12.11 -9.09 -11.88
CA ILE A 301 -11.44 -9.50 -10.64
C ILE A 301 -12.06 -10.79 -10.10
N ARG A 302 -13.40 -10.88 -10.05
CA ARG A 302 -14.11 -12.10 -9.64
C ARG A 302 -13.72 -13.30 -10.50
N ALA A 303 -13.73 -13.16 -11.83
CA ALA A 303 -13.39 -14.24 -12.75
C ALA A 303 -11.97 -14.80 -12.53
N ARG A 304 -11.01 -13.95 -12.14
CA ARG A 304 -9.62 -14.37 -11.83
C ARG A 304 -9.44 -14.92 -10.42
N SER A 305 -10.35 -14.56 -9.51
CA SER A 305 -10.27 -14.87 -8.08
C SER A 305 -11.09 -16.10 -7.68
N LEU A 306 -12.08 -16.50 -8.49
CA LEU A 306 -12.89 -17.70 -8.24
C LEU A 306 -12.00 -18.96 -8.23
N PRO A 307 -12.05 -19.77 -7.16
CA PRO A 307 -11.42 -21.09 -7.18
C PRO A 307 -12.14 -21.98 -8.20
N ARG A 308 -11.39 -22.81 -8.94
CA ARG A 308 -11.96 -23.99 -9.59
C ARG A 308 -12.25 -25.02 -8.48
N GLY A 309 -13.34 -24.83 -7.72
CA GLY A 309 -13.74 -25.72 -6.63
C GLY A 309 -14.76 -25.07 -5.67
N PRO A 310 -15.44 -25.85 -4.80
CA PRO A 310 -16.49 -25.33 -3.93
C PRO A 310 -15.92 -24.27 -2.99
N LEU A 311 -16.53 -23.09 -2.96
CA LEU A 311 -16.25 -22.04 -2.01
C LEU A 311 -16.49 -22.59 -0.59
N ALA A 312 -15.43 -22.75 0.20
CA ALA A 312 -15.59 -22.95 1.63
C ALA A 312 -16.19 -21.67 2.22
N SER A 313 -17.48 -21.73 2.54
CA SER A 313 -18.18 -20.71 3.33
C SER A 313 -17.43 -20.53 4.66
N ARG A 314 -16.64 -19.46 4.79
CA ARG A 314 -16.15 -19.02 6.10
C ARG A 314 -17.35 -18.43 6.84
N HIS A 315 -17.86 -19.17 7.81
CA HIS A 315 -18.77 -18.61 8.80
C HIS A 315 -18.02 -17.52 9.58
N HIS A 316 -18.37 -16.26 9.34
CA HIS A 316 -18.04 -15.18 10.26
C HIS A 316 -18.73 -15.48 11.60
N TYR A 317 -17.98 -15.95 12.59
CA TYR A 317 -18.46 -15.83 13.96
C TYR A 317 -18.53 -14.34 14.27
N SER A 318 -19.76 -13.82 14.39
CA SER A 318 -19.99 -12.43 14.80
C SER A 318 -19.14 -12.12 16.03
N PRO A 319 -18.47 -10.95 16.10
CA PRO A 319 -17.70 -10.53 17.27
C PRO A 319 -18.48 -10.67 18.58
N ILE A 320 -19.81 -10.56 18.50
CA ILE A 320 -20.74 -10.78 19.61
C ILE A 320 -20.61 -12.19 20.18
N TYR A 321 -20.52 -13.24 19.35
CA TYR A 321 -20.40 -14.61 19.84
C TYR A 321 -19.08 -14.88 20.55
N VAL A 322 -17.98 -14.29 20.06
CA VAL A 322 -16.67 -14.39 20.70
C VAL A 322 -16.66 -13.63 22.03
N SER A 323 -17.25 -12.43 22.08
CA SER A 323 -17.41 -11.67 23.33
C SER A 323 -18.31 -12.37 24.33
N CYS A 324 -19.43 -12.97 23.90
CA CYS A 324 -20.32 -13.76 24.75
C CYS A 324 -19.62 -15.02 25.29
N ALA A 325 -18.84 -15.72 24.46
CA ALA A 325 -18.09 -16.89 24.90
C ALA A 325 -17.01 -16.53 25.95
N MET A 326 -16.31 -15.40 25.77
CA MET A 326 -15.33 -14.93 26.77
C MET A 326 -16.00 -14.48 28.08
N LEU A 327 -17.16 -13.82 28.01
CA LEU A 327 -17.94 -13.45 29.20
C LEU A 327 -18.41 -14.69 29.98
N LEU A 328 -18.91 -15.71 29.27
CA LEU A 328 -19.31 -16.97 29.90
C LEU A 328 -18.11 -17.67 30.56
N ALA A 329 -16.96 -17.73 29.88
CA ALA A 329 -15.75 -18.31 30.46
C ALA A 329 -15.27 -17.57 31.72
N ALA A 330 -15.34 -16.24 31.73
CA ALA A 330 -14.97 -15.41 32.88
C ALA A 330 -15.92 -15.63 34.09
N LEU A 331 -17.23 -15.69 33.82
CA LEU A 331 -18.23 -15.95 34.87
C LEU A 331 -18.11 -17.38 35.42
N SER A 332 -17.86 -18.37 34.58
CA SER A 332 -17.61 -19.74 35.01
C SER A 332 -16.33 -19.86 35.85
N TRP A 333 -15.27 -19.14 35.48
CA TRP A 333 -14.03 -19.09 36.25
C TRP A 333 -14.23 -18.45 37.63
N GLN A 334 -14.95 -17.33 37.70
CA GLN A 334 -15.31 -16.69 38.98
C GLN A 334 -16.16 -17.61 39.85
N TYR A 335 -17.14 -18.29 39.27
CA TYR A 335 -17.96 -19.23 40.03
C TYR A 335 -17.12 -20.38 40.63
N LEU A 336 -16.27 -21.01 39.82
CA LEU A 336 -15.39 -22.10 40.26
C LEU A 336 -14.41 -21.66 41.35
N THR A 337 -13.82 -20.47 41.22
CA THR A 337 -12.92 -19.93 42.25
C THR A 337 -13.64 -19.60 43.56
N THR A 338 -14.88 -19.12 43.48
CA THR A 338 -15.69 -18.82 44.67
C THR A 338 -16.13 -20.11 45.38
N VAL A 339 -16.50 -21.15 44.62
CA VAL A 339 -16.85 -22.47 45.17
C VAL A 339 -15.62 -23.16 45.78
N SER A 340 -14.44 -23.05 45.14
CA SER A 340 -13.19 -23.59 45.68
C SER A 340 -12.82 -22.94 47.02
N LYS A 341 -12.94 -21.60 47.12
CA LYS A 341 -12.71 -20.88 48.38
C LYS A 341 -13.70 -21.28 49.48
N ALA A 342 -14.98 -21.39 49.14
CA ALA A 342 -16.00 -21.81 50.10
C ALA A 342 -15.77 -23.25 50.60
N ALA A 343 -15.25 -24.14 49.75
CA ALA A 343 -14.88 -25.50 50.13
C ALA A 343 -13.65 -25.53 51.05
N GLU A 344 -12.63 -24.69 50.79
CA GLU A 344 -11.45 -24.55 51.64
C GLU A 344 -11.80 -23.99 53.03
N ASP A 345 -12.67 -22.98 53.10
CA ASP A 345 -13.14 -22.39 54.35
C ASP A 345 -13.95 -23.40 55.20
N LEU A 346 -14.78 -24.23 54.57
CA LEU A 346 -15.53 -25.30 55.25
C LEU A 346 -14.61 -26.37 55.86
N VAL A 347 -13.52 -26.73 55.17
CA VAL A 347 -12.53 -27.69 55.67
C VAL A 347 -11.75 -27.11 56.86
N GLN A 348 -11.39 -25.82 56.84
CA GLN A 348 -10.71 -25.17 57.97
C GLN A 348 -11.59 -25.01 59.22
N THR A 349 -12.91 -24.87 59.06
CA THR A 349 -13.84 -24.80 60.20
C THR A 349 -14.19 -26.15 60.83
N GLY A 350 -13.80 -27.28 60.21
CA GLY A 350 -14.06 -28.63 60.70
C GLY A 350 -12.94 -29.26 61.54
N GLU A 351 -11.77 -28.63 61.63
CA GLU A 351 -10.57 -29.15 62.34
C GLU A 351 -10.23 -28.41 63.65
N ASN A 352 -11.16 -27.63 64.22
CA ASN A 352 -11.03 -27.03 65.57
C ASN A 352 -12.04 -27.56 66.58
#